data_AF-A0A9X3XEJ1-F1
#
_entry.id   AF-A0A9X3XEJ1-F1
#
_cell.length_a   1.000
_cell.length_b   1.000
_cell.length_c   1.000
_cell.angle_alpha   90.00
_cell.angle_beta   90.00
_cell.angle_gamma   90.00
#
_symmetry.space_group_name_H-M   'P 1'
#
loop_
_entity.id
_entity.type
_entity.pdbx_description
1 polymer ?
#
loop_
_entity_poly.entity_id
_entity_poly.type
_entity_poly.pdbx_seq_one_letter_code
_entity_poly.pdbx_strand_id
1 'polypeptide(L)'
;MNWRRLARHRVEVLMPGRDLQRCALDPSPEERAALAQWCDRAERLPPVERAALRLHLEGYSIDEIARRLETSRATAWKRLHAGQERLKRTEGRHATAMGGQRRDGRA
;
A
#
# COMPACT_ATOMS: atom_id res chain seq x y z
N MET A 1 -6.29 14.33 -1.55
CA MET A 1 -5.66 12.99 -1.63
C MET A 1 -5.84 12.44 -3.05
N ASN A 2 -4.76 12.23 -3.81
CA ASN A 2 -4.85 11.86 -5.24
C ASN A 2 -5.03 10.34 -5.41
N TRP A 3 -6.24 9.93 -5.78
CA TRP A 3 -6.64 8.52 -5.89
C TRP A 3 -5.84 7.73 -6.93
N ARG A 4 -5.39 8.37 -8.02
CA ARG A 4 -4.54 7.72 -9.04
C ARG A 4 -3.19 7.35 -8.49
N ARG A 5 -2.60 8.27 -7.71
CA ARG A 5 -1.27 8.09 -7.13
C ARG A 5 -1.30 7.00 -6.05
N LEU A 6 -2.38 6.91 -5.28
CA LEU A 6 -2.62 5.85 -4.30
C LEU A 6 -2.87 4.47 -4.93
N ALA A 7 -3.71 4.40 -5.96
CA ALA A 7 -3.98 3.15 -6.67
C ALA A 7 -2.71 2.61 -7.33
N ARG A 8 -1.93 3.49 -7.99
CA ARG A 8 -0.63 3.17 -8.56
C ARG A 8 0.32 2.58 -7.50
N HIS A 9 0.45 3.26 -6.35
CA HIS A 9 1.34 2.80 -5.28
C HIS A 9 0.86 1.51 -4.62
N ARG A 10 -0.45 1.30 -4.42
CA ARG A 10 -0.97 0.02 -3.94
C ARG A 10 -0.54 -1.13 -4.85
N VAL A 11 -0.61 -0.93 -6.17
CA VAL A 11 -0.15 -1.94 -7.14
C VAL A 11 1.37 -2.12 -7.08
N GLU A 12 2.16 -1.04 -7.09
CA GLU A 12 3.62 -1.09 -7.00
C GLU A 12 4.12 -1.76 -5.68
N VAL A 13 3.43 -1.50 -4.55
CA VAL A 13 3.82 -1.99 -3.23
C VAL A 13 3.32 -3.42 -2.95
N LEU A 14 2.14 -3.80 -3.45
CA LEU A 14 1.46 -5.04 -3.01
C LEU A 14 1.18 -6.05 -4.11
N MET A 15 1.10 -5.63 -5.38
CA MET A 15 0.79 -6.53 -6.50
C MET A 15 1.64 -6.19 -7.73
N PRO A 16 2.92 -6.61 -7.76
CA PRO A 16 3.69 -6.53 -8.99
C PRO A 16 2.96 -7.33 -10.09
N GLY A 17 2.52 -6.65 -11.15
CA GLY A 17 1.94 -7.28 -12.34
C GLY A 17 0.46 -7.00 -12.63
N ARG A 18 -0.27 -6.21 -11.84
CA ARG A 18 -1.57 -5.66 -12.30
C ARG A 18 -1.34 -4.42 -13.16
N ASP A 19 -2.12 -4.30 -14.23
CA ASP A 19 -2.04 -3.21 -15.20
C ASP A 19 -2.34 -1.85 -14.54
N LEU A 20 -1.29 -1.08 -14.25
CA LEU A 20 -1.32 0.18 -13.50
C LEU A 20 -2.27 1.22 -14.12
N GLN A 21 -2.46 1.16 -15.44
CA GLN A 21 -3.31 2.10 -16.18
C GLN A 21 -4.81 1.86 -15.95
N ARG A 22 -5.26 0.60 -15.82
CA ARG A 22 -6.69 0.27 -15.70
C ARG A 22 -7.27 0.73 -14.36
N CYS A 23 -6.58 0.41 -13.25
CA CYS A 23 -7.02 0.81 -11.91
C CYS A 23 -7.01 2.33 -11.69
N ALA A 24 -6.20 3.08 -12.48
CA ALA A 24 -6.00 4.51 -12.33
C ALA A 24 -6.93 5.37 -13.20
N LEU A 25 -7.82 4.77 -14.00
CA LEU A 25 -8.76 5.51 -14.86
C LEU A 25 -10.21 5.40 -14.38
N ASP A 26 -10.66 4.19 -14.02
CA ASP A 26 -11.96 3.99 -13.39
C ASP A 26 -11.92 2.73 -12.49
N PRO A 27 -11.65 2.88 -11.18
CA PRO A 27 -11.59 1.73 -10.30
C PRO A 27 -12.97 1.14 -10.11
N SER A 28 -13.10 -0.17 -10.25
CA SER A 28 -14.34 -0.89 -9.96
C SER A 28 -14.75 -0.70 -8.48
N PRO A 29 -16.02 -0.93 -8.10
CA PRO A 29 -16.45 -0.85 -6.71
C PRO A 29 -15.60 -1.72 -5.77
N GLU A 30 -15.20 -2.90 -6.22
CA GLU A 30 -14.31 -3.81 -5.48
C GLU A 30 -12.90 -3.21 -5.30
N GLU A 31 -12.36 -2.56 -6.33
CA GLU A 31 -11.06 -1.90 -6.26
C GLU A 31 -11.08 -0.69 -5.33
N ARG A 32 -12.19 0.07 -5.32
CA ARG A 32 -12.41 1.18 -4.37
C ARG A 32 -12.51 0.67 -2.94
N ALA A 33 -13.25 -0.41 -2.69
CA ALA A 33 -13.37 -1.02 -1.37
C ALA A 33 -12.03 -1.56 -0.87
N ALA A 34 -11.26 -2.22 -1.73
CA ALA A 34 -9.94 -2.72 -1.39
C ALA A 34 -8.92 -1.60 -1.15
N LEU A 35 -9.04 -0.47 -1.86
CA LEU A 35 -8.24 0.73 -1.61
C LEU A 35 -8.62 1.41 -0.28
N ALA A 36 -9.90 1.49 0.06
CA ALA A 36 -10.37 2.02 1.34
C ALA A 36 -9.81 1.19 2.51
N GLN A 37 -9.92 -0.15 2.41
CA GLN A 37 -9.32 -1.05 3.39
C GLN A 37 -7.79 -0.87 3.50
N TRP A 38 -7.11 -0.65 2.38
CA TRP A 38 -5.68 -0.37 2.39
C TRP A 38 -5.35 0.94 3.11
N CYS A 39 -6.13 2.00 2.86
CA CYS A 39 -5.96 3.29 3.54
C CYS A 39 -6.19 3.16 5.06
N ASP A 40 -7.23 2.44 5.48
CA ASP A 40 -7.50 2.18 6.90
C ASP A 40 -6.35 1.44 7.58
N ARG A 41 -5.71 0.49 6.88
CA ARG A 41 -4.53 -0.21 7.40
C ARG A 41 -3.31 0.71 7.45
N ALA A 42 -3.10 1.54 6.44
CA ALA A 42 -2.02 2.51 6.41
C ALA A 42 -2.13 3.54 7.55
N GLU A 43 -3.36 3.93 7.93
CA GLU A 43 -3.62 4.83 9.06
C GLU A 43 -3.27 4.20 10.41
N ARG A 44 -3.33 2.86 10.53
CA ARG A 44 -2.97 2.10 11.74
C ARG A 44 -1.47 1.80 11.86
N LEU A 45 -0.66 2.20 10.89
CA LEU A 45 0.80 2.05 10.98
C LEU A 45 1.37 2.92 12.10
N PRO A 46 2.52 2.52 12.70
CA PRO A 46 3.28 3.37 13.60
C PRO A 46 3.49 4.78 12.99
N PRO A 47 3.36 5.86 13.78
CA PRO A 47 3.36 7.24 13.25
C PRO A 47 4.54 7.56 12.34
N VAL A 48 5.74 7.08 12.69
CA VAL A 48 6.98 7.31 11.93
C VAL A 48 7.04 6.55 10.60
N GLU A 49 6.44 5.36 10.54
CA GLU A 49 6.35 4.55 9.32
C GLU A 49 5.25 5.11 8.41
N ARG A 50 4.12 5.52 9.00
CA ARG A 50 3.01 6.19 8.31
C ARG A 50 3.45 7.51 7.67
N ALA A 51 4.23 8.32 8.38
CA ALA A 51 4.74 9.59 7.86
C ALA A 51 5.67 9.38 6.64
N ALA A 52 6.60 8.43 6.73
CA ALA A 52 7.49 8.08 5.62
C ALA A 52 6.71 7.53 4.41
N LEU A 53 5.74 6.64 4.66
CA LEU A 53 4.86 6.11 3.62
C LEU A 53 4.05 7.23 2.96
N ARG A 54 3.42 8.11 3.74
CA ARG A 54 2.62 9.22 3.21
C ARG A 54 3.43 10.13 2.30
N LEU A 55 4.62 10.54 2.72
CA LEU A 55 5.50 11.37 1.89
C LEU A 55 5.91 10.65 0.60
N HIS A 56 6.16 9.34 0.67
CA HIS A 56 6.42 8.55 -0.52
C HIS A 56 5.20 8.48 -1.47
N LEU A 57 3.98 8.37 -0.93
CA LEU A 57 2.73 8.45 -1.71
C LEU A 57 2.51 9.83 -2.32
N GLU A 58 3.03 10.88 -1.69
CA GLU A 58 3.07 12.24 -2.22
C GLU A 58 4.16 12.44 -3.29
N GLY A 59 4.93 11.40 -3.61
CA GLY A 59 5.92 11.39 -4.69
C GLY A 59 7.31 11.87 -4.28
N TYR A 60 7.57 12.03 -2.98
CA TYR A 60 8.88 12.43 -2.50
C TYR A 60 9.90 11.28 -2.60
N SER A 61 11.11 11.62 -3.01
CA SER A 61 12.28 10.76 -2.96
C SER A 61 12.71 10.47 -1.51
N ILE A 62 13.52 9.42 -1.31
CA ILE A 62 14.03 9.06 0.03
C ILE A 62 14.81 10.22 0.67
N ASP A 63 15.57 11.00 -0.10
CA ASP A 63 16.30 12.17 0.43
C ASP A 63 15.35 13.29 0.87
N GLU A 64 14.29 13.54 0.12
CA GLU A 64 13.26 14.51 0.49
C GLU A 64 12.45 14.07 1.71
N ILE A 65 12.18 12.77 1.83
CA ILE A 65 11.56 12.19 3.02
C ILE A 65 12.48 12.35 4.23
N ALA A 66 13.78 12.05 4.07
CA ALA A 66 14.78 12.20 5.11
C ALA A 66 14.86 13.65 5.61
N ARG A 67 14.91 14.63 4.68
CA ARG A 67 14.89 16.06 5.01
C ARG A 67 13.61 16.48 5.73
N ARG A 68 12.44 16.04 5.27
CA ARG A 68 11.14 16.40 5.88
C ARG A 68 10.89 15.76 7.24
N LEU A 69 11.46 14.58 7.48
CA LEU A 69 11.37 13.87 8.76
C LEU A 69 12.57 14.13 9.67
N GLU A 70 13.42 15.10 9.31
CA GLU A 70 14.62 15.51 10.06
C GLU A 70 15.48 14.30 10.50
N THR A 71 15.75 13.40 9.56
CA THR A 71 16.40 12.13 9.82
C THR A 71 17.40 11.78 8.73
N SER A 72 18.25 10.78 8.96
CA SER A 72 19.16 10.26 7.93
C SER A 72 18.41 9.53 6.79
N ARG A 73 19.00 9.51 5.59
CA ARG A 73 18.52 8.74 4.44
C ARG A 73 18.30 7.27 4.79
N ALA A 74 19.23 6.66 5.53
CA ALA A 74 19.14 5.27 5.95
C ALA A 74 17.92 5.01 6.86
N THR A 75 17.65 5.92 7.80
CA THR A 75 16.48 5.81 8.68
C THR A 75 15.18 6.04 7.93
N ALA A 76 15.14 7.02 7.01
CA ALA A 76 13.98 7.25 6.15
C ALA A 76 13.64 6.01 5.31
N TRP A 77 14.67 5.40 4.69
CA TRP A 77 14.52 4.15 3.95
C TRP A 77 14.00 3.01 4.84
N LYS A 78 14.60 2.80 6.03
CA LYS A 78 14.15 1.76 6.97
C LYS A 78 12.70 1.94 7.40
N ARG A 79 12.28 3.18 7.71
CA ARG A 79 10.90 3.50 8.12
C ARG A 79 9.90 3.26 6.99
N LEU A 80 10.23 3.68 5.77
CA LEU A 80 9.41 3.42 4.59
C LEU A 80 9.27 1.92 4.34
N HIS A 81 10.39 1.19 4.33
CA HIS A 81 10.42 -0.25 4.08
C HIS A 81 9.64 -1.01 5.16
N ALA A 82 9.78 -0.64 6.44
CA ALA A 82 9.02 -1.24 7.53
C ALA A 82 7.50 -1.05 7.35
N GLY A 83 7.06 0.16 6.98
CA GLY A 83 5.64 0.43 6.70
C GLY A 83 5.10 -0.39 5.52
N GLN A 84 5.87 -0.48 4.43
CA GLN A 84 5.52 -1.29 3.26
C GLN A 84 5.40 -2.79 3.59
N GLU A 85 6.36 -3.34 4.36
CA GLU A 85 6.34 -4.75 4.75
C GLU A 85 5.18 -5.09 5.69
N ARG A 86 4.81 -4.18 6.60
CA ARG A 86 3.62 -4.37 7.45
C ARG A 86 2.32 -4.40 6.65
N LEU A 87 2.21 -3.53 5.63
CA LEU A 87 1.07 -3.54 4.70
C LEU A 87 1.02 -4.84 3.89
N LYS A 88 2.15 -5.32 3.37
CA LYS A 88 2.21 -6.62 2.67
C LYS A 88 1.79 -7.79 3.56
N ARG A 89 2.28 -7.86 4.80
CA ARG A 89 1.96 -8.96 5.72
C ARG A 89 0.48 -9.01 6.11
N THR A 90 -0.16 -7.85 6.22
CA THR A 90 -1.60 -7.79 6.52
C THR A 90 -2.45 -8.22 5.32
N GLU A 91 -2.00 -7.98 4.10
CA GLU A 91 -2.67 -8.48 2.88
C GLU A 91 -2.40 -9.97 2.59
N GLY A 92 -1.18 -10.45 2.81
CA GLY A 92 -0.84 -11.87 2.62
C GLY A 92 -1.68 -12.82 3.48
N ARG A 93 -2.04 -12.41 4.72
CA ARG A 93 -2.97 -13.17 5.57
C ARG A 93 -4.39 -13.23 5.00
N HIS A 94 -4.82 -12.21 4.28
CA HIS A 94 -6.13 -12.19 3.62
C HIS A 94 -6.14 -12.99 2.32
N ALA A 95 -5.03 -13.01 1.56
CA ALA A 95 -4.90 -13.86 0.38
C ALA A 95 -5.02 -15.36 0.75
N THR A 96 -4.41 -15.77 1.88
CA THR A 96 -4.56 -17.14 2.40
C THR A 96 -5.97 -17.43 2.92
N ALA A 97 -6.65 -16.45 3.52
CA ALA A 97 -8.02 -16.60 4.00
C ALA A 97 -9.07 -16.66 2.86
N MET A 98 -8.85 -15.94 1.76
CA MET A 98 -9.75 -15.91 0.58
C MET A 98 -9.49 -17.04 -0.42
N GLY A 99 -8.35 -17.72 -0.33
CA GLY A 99 -8.01 -18.92 -1.12
C GLY A 99 -8.69 -20.21 -0.63
N GLY A 100 -9.26 -20.21 0.58
CA GLY A 100 -9.94 -21.37 1.17
C GLY A 100 -11.41 -21.54 0.76
N GLN A 101 -11.97 -20.63 -0.05
CA GLN A 101 -13.38 -20.66 -0.45
C GLN A 101 -13.55 -20.94 -1.94
N ARG A 102 -12.81 -21.93 -2.48
CA ARG A 102 -13.12 -22.53 -3.79
C ARG A 102 -12.79 -24.01 -3.79
N ARG A 103 -13.83 -24.81 -3.53
CA ARG A 103 -14.15 -26.16 -4.07
C ARG A 103 -14.78 -27.02 -2.98
N ASP A 104 -15.98 -26.66 -2.55
CA ASP A 104 -16.95 -27.64 -2.10
C ASP A 104 -18.33 -27.10 -2.48
N GLY A 105 -18.85 -27.62 -3.58
CA GLY A 105 -20.12 -27.14 -4.11
C GLY A 105 -20.40 -27.59 -5.52
N ARG A 106 -20.91 -28.84 -5.61
CA ARG A 106 -21.96 -29.27 -6.55
C ARG A 106 -21.48 -29.58 -7.98
N ALA A 107 -21.78 -30.73 -8.59
CA ALA A 107 -22.64 -31.87 -8.28
C ALA A 107 -22.01 -33.14 -8.87
#